data_AF-D4MP12-F1
#
_entry.id   AF-D4MP12-F1
#
_cell.length_a   1.000
_cell.length_b   1.000
_cell.length_c   1.000
_cell.angle_alpha   90.00
_cell.angle_beta   90.00
_cell.angle_gamma   90.00
#
_symmetry.space_group_name_H-M   'P 1'
#
loop_
_entity.id
_entity.type
_entity.pdbx_description
1 polymer ?
#
loop_
_entity_poly.entity_id
_entity_poly.type
_entity_poly.pdbx_seq_one_letter_code
_entity_poly.pdbx_strand_id
1 'polypeptide(L)'
;MKSEPDLKMTDLDYLTASPHLQMIKAALPYIHVPEQRFFSLMVKISELERTVRLFQETEDGMVGICSLEEDEPSSPIDMLNAMKPYGTPQEQEFIDLVANFLQGSRLYQSYRESAPETIRPVSPEHSGGTAESSADSSGPTARSRAEEAGRRDTGHFPIEQLKNMLPPEQQSRLETAQLLMQTMQSLS
;
A
#
# COMPACT_ATOMS: atom_id res chain seq x y z
N MET A 1 -26.57 1.73 23.52
CA MET A 1 -25.87 1.92 22.23
C MET A 1 -24.40 2.01 22.54
N LYS A 2 -23.58 1.09 22.01
CA LYS A 2 -22.13 1.28 22.07
C LYS A 2 -21.83 2.44 21.12
N SER A 3 -21.29 3.53 21.64
CA SER A 3 -20.74 4.62 20.85
C SER A 3 -19.50 4.08 20.17
N GLU A 4 -19.71 3.48 18.98
CA GLU A 4 -18.63 3.17 18.05
C GLU A 4 -17.91 4.49 17.71
N PRO A 5 -16.59 4.46 17.53
CA PRO A 5 -15.86 5.65 17.11
C PRO A 5 -16.51 6.17 15.82
N ASP A 6 -16.76 7.48 15.77
CA ASP A 6 -17.41 8.14 14.64
C ASP A 6 -16.54 7.92 13.39
N LEU A 7 -16.93 6.94 12.57
CA LEU A 7 -16.19 6.59 11.37
C LEU A 7 -16.33 7.76 10.40
N LYS A 8 -15.22 8.45 10.15
CA LYS A 8 -15.19 9.57 9.22
C LYS A 8 -15.61 9.08 7.83
N MET A 9 -16.36 9.89 7.10
CA MET A 9 -16.68 9.61 5.70
C MET A 9 -15.44 9.83 4.82
N THR A 10 -15.24 8.95 3.85
CA THR A 10 -14.22 9.11 2.81
C THR A 10 -14.70 10.03 1.69
N ASP A 11 -13.80 10.55 0.87
CA ASP A 11 -14.16 11.36 -0.30
C ASP A 11 -15.11 10.61 -1.24
N LEU A 12 -14.91 9.29 -1.41
CA LEU A 12 -15.81 8.44 -2.18
C LEU A 12 -17.23 8.41 -1.60
N ASP A 13 -17.36 8.35 -0.27
CA ASP A 13 -18.66 8.35 0.40
C ASP A 13 -19.39 9.68 0.15
N TYR A 14 -18.67 10.81 0.16
CA TYR A 14 -19.25 12.11 -0.16
C TYR A 14 -19.71 12.20 -1.62
N LEU A 15 -18.91 11.70 -2.56
CA LEU A 15 -19.22 11.75 -4.00
C LEU A 15 -20.38 10.84 -4.40
N THR A 16 -20.56 9.72 -3.69
CA THR A 16 -21.62 8.74 -3.97
C THR A 16 -22.90 9.02 -3.16
N ALA A 17 -22.85 9.91 -2.17
CA ALA A 17 -24.00 10.33 -1.41
C ALA A 17 -24.95 11.25 -2.20
N SER A 18 -26.14 11.48 -1.66
CA SER A 18 -27.02 12.59 -2.05
C SER A 18 -27.96 12.98 -0.91
N PRO A 19 -28.45 14.23 -0.85
CA PRO A 19 -29.36 14.66 0.22
C PRO A 19 -30.58 13.75 0.37
N HIS A 20 -31.20 13.34 -0.74
CA HIS A 20 -32.38 12.47 -0.71
C HIS A 20 -32.07 11.05 -0.20
N LEU A 21 -30.92 10.46 -0.57
CA LEU A 21 -30.51 9.17 -0.03
C LEU A 21 -30.23 9.26 1.47
N GLN A 22 -29.65 10.37 1.94
CA GLN A 22 -29.43 10.60 3.37
C GLN A 22 -30.73 10.81 4.14
N MET A 23 -31.74 11.48 3.56
CA MET A 23 -33.08 11.55 4.15
C MET A 23 -33.69 10.15 4.32
N ILE A 24 -33.57 9.28 3.31
CA ILE A 24 -34.07 7.90 3.39
C ILE A 24 -33.31 7.11 4.46
N LYS A 25 -31.97 7.19 4.49
CA LYS A 25 -31.14 6.55 5.51
C LYS A 25 -31.52 6.99 6.93
N ALA A 26 -31.73 8.29 7.14
CA ALA A 26 -32.13 8.86 8.42
C ALA A 26 -33.52 8.41 8.87
N ALA A 27 -34.41 8.07 7.92
CA ALA A 27 -35.73 7.53 8.22
C ALA A 27 -35.71 6.04 8.61
N LEU A 28 -34.68 5.27 8.21
CA LEU A 28 -34.62 3.81 8.42
C LEU A 28 -34.90 3.37 9.86
N PRO A 29 -34.37 4.01 10.93
CA PRO A 29 -34.65 3.60 12.31
C PRO A 29 -36.13 3.65 12.70
N TYR A 30 -36.96 4.41 11.97
CA TYR A 30 -38.38 4.63 12.24
C TYR A 30 -39.30 3.77 11.35
N ILE A 31 -38.73 3.01 10.41
CA ILE A 31 -39.46 2.16 9.46
C ILE A 31 -39.54 0.73 10.02
N HIS A 32 -40.56 -0.06 9.66
CA HIS A 32 -40.63 -1.47 10.05
C HIS A 32 -39.62 -2.34 9.27
N VAL A 33 -39.17 -3.46 9.88
CA VAL A 33 -38.02 -4.25 9.40
C VAL A 33 -38.13 -4.72 7.93
N PRO A 34 -39.28 -5.21 7.42
CA PRO A 34 -39.40 -5.61 6.02
C PRO A 34 -39.12 -4.46 5.05
N GLU A 35 -39.66 -3.27 5.33
CA GLU A 35 -39.50 -2.07 4.53
C GLU A 35 -38.09 -1.49 4.69
N GLN A 36 -37.49 -1.55 5.88
CA GLN A 36 -36.10 -1.16 6.08
C GLN A 36 -35.17 -1.94 5.14
N ARG A 37 -35.37 -3.25 4.97
CA ARG A 37 -34.56 -4.07 4.05
C ARG A 37 -34.66 -3.58 2.63
N PHE A 38 -35.89 -3.32 2.18
CA PHE A 38 -36.13 -2.80 0.83
C PHE A 38 -35.48 -1.43 0.62
N PHE A 39 -35.70 -0.47 1.52
CA PHE A 39 -35.13 0.87 1.41
C PHE A 39 -33.61 0.88 1.57
N SER A 40 -33.05 0.05 2.46
CA SER A 40 -31.59 -0.09 2.62
C SER A 40 -30.95 -0.61 1.34
N LEU A 41 -31.56 -1.62 0.70
CA LEU A 41 -31.08 -2.15 -0.56
C LEU A 41 -31.17 -1.11 -1.69
N MET A 42 -32.31 -0.40 -1.80
CA MET A 42 -32.50 0.67 -2.77
C MET A 42 -31.45 1.78 -2.62
N VAL A 43 -31.19 2.22 -1.39
CA VAL A 43 -30.13 3.20 -1.11
C VAL A 43 -28.78 2.68 -1.59
N LYS A 44 -28.42 1.44 -1.27
CA LYS A 44 -27.13 0.86 -1.65
C LYS A 44 -26.98 0.70 -3.16
N ILE A 45 -28.03 0.31 -3.87
CA ILE A 45 -28.05 0.27 -5.34
C ILE A 45 -27.84 1.67 -5.91
N SER A 46 -28.51 2.67 -5.35
CA SER A 46 -28.39 4.06 -5.82
C SER A 46 -26.98 4.64 -5.61
N GLU A 47 -26.32 4.29 -4.49
CA GLU A 47 -24.93 4.65 -4.23
C GLU A 47 -23.99 3.96 -5.21
N LEU A 48 -24.20 2.67 -5.46
CA LEU A 48 -23.42 1.89 -6.42
C LEU A 48 -23.54 2.45 -7.85
N GLU A 49 -24.76 2.80 -8.29
CA GLU A 49 -24.97 3.44 -9.58
C GLU A 49 -24.21 4.77 -9.70
N ARG A 50 -24.17 5.57 -8.63
CA ARG A 50 -23.38 6.81 -8.59
C ARG A 50 -21.88 6.51 -8.67
N THR A 51 -21.41 5.48 -7.95
CA THR A 51 -20.01 5.03 -8.07
C THR A 51 -19.65 4.68 -9.50
N VAL A 52 -20.50 3.94 -10.21
CA VAL A 52 -20.25 3.58 -11.61
C VAL A 52 -20.20 4.83 -12.50
N ARG A 53 -21.08 5.81 -12.28
CA ARG A 53 -21.09 7.07 -13.05
C ARG A 53 -19.84 7.93 -12.86
N LEU A 54 -19.27 7.95 -11.65
CA LEU A 54 -18.03 8.71 -11.36
C LEU A 54 -16.88 8.35 -12.31
N PHE A 55 -16.83 7.12 -12.81
CA PHE A 55 -15.80 6.64 -13.73
C PHE A 55 -16.23 6.62 -15.21
N GLN A 56 -17.51 6.89 -15.50
CA GLN A 56 -18.01 6.98 -16.87
C GLN A 56 -17.89 8.40 -17.44
N GLU A 57 -17.97 9.42 -16.59
CA GLU A 57 -17.79 10.83 -16.97
C GLU A 57 -16.33 11.17 -17.33
N THR A 58 -15.41 10.21 -17.19
CA THR A 58 -13.95 10.38 -17.39
C THR A 58 -13.48 10.21 -18.85
N GLU A 59 -14.40 10.22 -19.84
CA GLU A 59 -14.02 10.10 -21.27
C GLU A 59 -13.17 11.28 -21.80
N ASP A 60 -13.12 12.42 -21.10
CA ASP A 60 -12.26 13.58 -21.44
C ASP A 60 -10.93 13.65 -20.66
N GLY A 61 -10.51 12.53 -20.06
CA GLY A 61 -9.08 12.29 -19.78
C GLY A 61 -8.46 12.98 -18.56
N MET A 62 -9.24 13.60 -17.69
CA MET A 62 -8.75 14.04 -16.39
C MET A 62 -9.78 13.83 -15.28
N VAL A 63 -9.32 13.65 -14.04
CA VAL A 63 -10.10 13.59 -12.79
C VAL A 63 -10.53 12.17 -12.33
N GLY A 64 -9.67 11.54 -11.53
CA GLY A 64 -10.09 10.50 -10.59
C GLY A 64 -10.83 11.07 -9.38
N ILE A 65 -11.46 10.21 -8.56
CA ILE A 65 -12.23 10.53 -7.34
C ILE A 65 -11.52 11.42 -6.31
N CYS A 66 -10.21 11.56 -6.45
CA CYS A 66 -9.43 12.62 -5.84
C CYS A 66 -8.64 13.26 -6.97
N SER A 67 -9.07 14.42 -7.48
CA SER A 67 -8.14 15.33 -8.19
C SER A 67 -7.08 15.79 -7.18
N LEU A 68 -6.13 14.91 -6.88
CA LEU A 68 -4.76 15.36 -6.77
C LEU A 68 -4.45 15.91 -8.16
N GLU A 69 -3.95 17.15 -8.23
CA GLU A 69 -3.51 17.73 -9.50
C GLU A 69 -2.67 16.67 -10.22
N GLU A 70 -2.97 16.40 -11.49
CA GLU A 70 -2.45 15.22 -12.21
C GLU A 70 -0.92 15.20 -12.34
N ASP A 71 -0.29 16.31 -11.95
CA ASP A 71 1.15 16.53 -11.94
C ASP A 71 1.84 16.18 -10.60
N GLU A 72 1.10 15.79 -9.54
CA GLU A 72 1.70 15.43 -8.25
C GLU A 72 1.67 13.91 -8.00
N PRO A 73 2.81 13.19 -8.09
CA PRO A 73 2.86 11.77 -7.80
C PRO A 73 2.58 11.57 -6.30
N SER A 74 1.39 11.06 -5.96
CA SER A 74 1.06 10.71 -4.58
C SER A 74 2.12 9.76 -4.05
N SER A 75 2.91 10.21 -3.07
CA SER A 75 3.93 9.36 -2.46
C SER A 75 3.22 8.19 -1.78
N PRO A 76 3.78 6.97 -1.77
CA PRO A 76 3.26 5.88 -0.96
C PRO A 76 3.05 6.27 0.53
N ILE A 77 3.83 7.23 1.03
CA ILE A 77 3.66 7.80 2.36
C ILE A 77 2.37 8.62 2.49
N ASP A 78 1.99 9.38 1.47
CA ASP A 78 0.76 10.19 1.49
C ASP A 78 -0.48 9.29 1.48
N MET A 79 -0.42 8.20 0.70
CA MET A 79 -1.46 7.16 0.71
C MET A 79 -1.58 6.51 2.09
N LEU A 80 -0.46 6.12 2.70
CA LEU A 80 -0.43 5.56 4.05
C LEU A 80 -1.03 6.53 5.08
N ASN A 81 -0.69 7.82 4.98
CA ASN A 81 -1.24 8.86 5.84
C ASN A 81 -2.74 9.07 5.61
N ALA A 82 -3.23 8.95 4.37
CA ALA A 82 -4.66 9.05 4.05
C ALA A 82 -5.45 7.84 4.60
N MET A 83 -4.85 6.66 4.64
CA MET A 83 -5.45 5.45 5.20
C MET A 83 -5.46 5.43 6.72
N LYS A 84 -4.45 6.03 7.37
CA LYS A 84 -4.22 5.97 8.82
C LYS A 84 -5.48 6.25 9.67
N PRO A 85 -6.29 7.29 9.42
CA PRO A 85 -7.45 7.61 10.26
C PRO A 85 -8.53 6.51 10.31
N TYR A 86 -8.51 5.57 9.36
CA TYR A 86 -9.49 4.50 9.24
C TYR A 86 -9.01 3.16 9.83
N GLY A 87 -7.73 3.06 10.20
CA GLY A 87 -7.16 1.86 10.82
C GLY A 87 -7.48 1.76 12.31
N THR A 88 -7.43 0.55 12.84
CA THR A 88 -7.37 0.26 14.28
C THR A 88 -6.09 0.85 14.90
N PRO A 89 -6.00 0.99 16.24
CA PRO A 89 -4.79 1.51 16.89
C PRO A 89 -3.51 0.75 16.48
N GLN A 90 -3.60 -0.58 16.36
CA GLN A 90 -2.49 -1.42 15.92
C GLN A 90 -2.09 -1.16 14.46
N GLU A 91 -3.06 -0.99 13.57
CA GLU A 91 -2.80 -0.66 12.15
C GLU A 91 -2.22 0.75 12.00
N GLN A 92 -2.65 1.70 12.82
CA GLN A 92 -2.10 3.06 12.84
C GLN A 92 -0.62 3.08 13.24
N GLU A 93 -0.25 2.33 14.29
CA GLU A 93 1.15 2.17 14.72
C GLU A 93 2.00 1.49 13.65
N PHE A 94 1.44 0.48 12.97
CA PHE A 94 2.12 -0.18 11.86
C PHE A 94 2.34 0.77 10.68
N ILE A 95 1.32 1.56 10.33
CA ILE A 95 1.44 2.61 9.30
C ILE A 95 2.54 3.61 9.66
N ASP A 96 2.62 4.05 10.92
CA ASP A 96 3.69 4.94 11.38
C ASP A 96 5.08 4.32 11.23
N LEU A 97 5.24 3.05 11.58
CA LEU A 97 6.50 2.34 11.43
C LEU A 97 6.94 2.30 9.95
N VAL A 98 6.03 1.91 9.05
CA VAL A 98 6.32 1.81 7.61
C VAL A 98 6.59 3.19 7.02
N ALA A 99 5.79 4.20 7.36
CA ALA A 99 5.98 5.57 6.86
C ALA A 99 7.33 6.15 7.30
N ASN A 100 7.70 5.98 8.58
CA ASN A 100 8.98 6.42 9.12
C ASN A 100 10.16 5.70 8.43
N PHE A 101 10.04 4.40 8.16
CA PHE A 101 11.06 3.63 7.43
C PHE A 101 11.23 4.13 5.99
N LEU A 102 10.12 4.34 5.26
CA LEU A 102 10.15 4.84 3.88
C LEU A 102 10.78 6.23 3.81
N GLN A 103 10.45 7.12 4.74
CA GLN A 103 11.06 8.45 4.83
C GLN A 103 12.55 8.38 5.15
N GLY A 104 12.93 7.55 6.13
CA GLY A 104 14.34 7.34 6.51
C GLY A 104 15.19 6.79 5.37
N SER A 105 14.64 5.86 4.58
CA SER A 105 15.35 5.26 3.44
C SER A 105 15.65 6.28 2.32
N ARG A 106 14.71 7.20 2.02
CA ARG A 106 14.89 8.28 1.04
C ARG A 106 15.94 9.29 1.51
N LEU A 107 15.89 9.67 2.79
CA LEU A 107 16.89 10.56 3.37
C LEU A 107 18.29 9.95 3.30
N TYR A 108 18.42 8.66 3.63
CA TYR A 108 19.70 7.94 3.54
C TYR A 108 20.25 7.89 2.10
N GLN A 109 19.39 7.64 1.11
CA GLN A 109 19.80 7.65 -0.31
C GLN A 109 20.28 9.05 -0.74
N SER A 110 19.52 10.10 -0.41
CA SER A 110 19.88 11.49 -0.74
C SER A 110 21.20 11.93 -0.08
N TYR A 111 21.47 11.49 1.16
CA TYR A 111 22.74 11.72 1.83
C TYR A 111 23.88 10.96 1.15
N ARG A 112 23.68 9.69 0.78
CA ARG A 112 24.71 8.88 0.09
C ARG A 112 25.09 9.42 -1.30
N GLU A 113 24.16 10.09 -1.97
CA GLU A 113 24.38 10.73 -3.26
C GLU A 113 25.06 12.10 -3.14
N SER A 114 24.77 12.85 -2.08
CA SER A 114 25.35 14.18 -1.83
C SER A 114 26.64 14.17 -1.00
N ALA A 115 26.98 13.05 -0.34
CA ALA A 115 28.18 12.94 0.48
C ALA A 115 29.45 12.85 -0.38
N PRO A 116 30.53 13.59 -0.03
CA PRO A 116 31.82 13.46 -0.68
C PRO A 116 32.39 12.04 -0.50
N GLU A 117 33.09 11.52 -1.52
CA GLU A 117 33.64 10.15 -1.60
C GLU A 117 34.36 9.67 -0.32
N THR A 118 34.97 10.58 0.45
CA THR A 118 35.69 10.28 1.70
C THR A 118 34.80 9.77 2.85
N ILE A 119 33.48 10.02 2.83
CA ILE A 119 32.56 9.72 3.95
C ILE A 119 31.59 8.57 3.59
N ARG A 120 31.70 7.99 2.38
CA ARG A 120 30.83 6.89 1.97
C ARG A 120 31.16 5.63 2.81
N PRO A 121 30.18 5.03 3.50
CA PRO A 121 30.43 3.82 4.28
C PRO A 121 30.88 2.68 3.36
N VAL A 122 32.02 2.08 3.68
CA VAL A 122 32.65 0.96 2.96
C VAL A 122 31.66 -0.21 2.90
N SER A 123 31.36 -0.68 1.68
CA SER A 123 30.63 -1.94 1.51
C SER A 123 31.47 -3.08 2.09
N PRO A 124 30.90 -4.04 2.83
CA PRO A 124 31.66 -5.22 3.22
C PRO A 124 32.07 -5.97 1.94
N GLU A 125 33.34 -5.86 1.58
CA GLU A 125 33.93 -6.53 0.44
C GLU A 125 33.74 -8.04 0.61
N HIS A 126 33.04 -8.66 -0.35
CA HIS A 126 33.08 -10.11 -0.54
C HIS A 126 34.51 -10.50 -0.90
N SER A 127 35.30 -10.80 0.12
CA SER A 127 36.63 -11.38 0.02
C SER A 127 36.46 -12.88 -0.19
N GLY A 128 36.71 -13.34 -1.41
CA GLY A 128 36.55 -14.75 -1.77
C GLY A 128 37.26 -15.11 -3.07
N GLY A 129 38.60 -15.11 -3.02
CA GLY A 129 39.48 -16.11 -3.66
C GLY A 129 39.32 -16.42 -5.16
N THR A 130 40.30 -15.96 -5.92
CA THR A 130 40.74 -16.49 -7.22
C THR A 130 40.81 -18.03 -7.27
N ALA A 131 40.23 -18.64 -8.31
CA ALA A 131 40.69 -19.90 -8.87
C ALA A 131 40.39 -19.94 -10.37
N GLU A 132 41.44 -19.87 -11.18
CA GLU A 132 41.43 -20.18 -12.61
C GLU A 132 41.25 -21.70 -12.82
N SER A 133 40.43 -22.10 -13.80
CA SER A 133 40.75 -23.23 -14.68
C SER A 133 39.82 -23.25 -15.90
N SER A 134 40.47 -23.14 -17.04
CA SER A 134 40.05 -23.24 -18.43
C SER A 134 39.43 -24.57 -18.88
N ALA A 135 38.55 -24.50 -19.89
CA ALA A 135 38.33 -25.41 -21.05
C ALA A 135 36.85 -25.34 -21.46
N ASP A 136 36.37 -25.48 -22.70
CA ASP A 136 36.84 -25.31 -24.07
C ASP A 136 35.58 -25.47 -24.97
N SER A 137 35.53 -24.72 -26.07
CA SER A 137 34.87 -25.04 -27.35
C SER A 137 33.34 -24.95 -27.57
N SER A 138 33.02 -24.28 -28.69
CA SER A 138 32.01 -24.62 -29.72
C SER A 138 30.56 -24.09 -29.60
N GLY A 139 30.18 -23.14 -30.49
CA GLY A 139 28.81 -22.64 -30.71
C GLY A 139 27.98 -23.52 -31.67
N PRO A 140 27.11 -22.96 -32.55
CA PRO A 140 26.03 -21.98 -32.37
C PRO A 140 24.67 -22.54 -32.84
N THR A 141 23.49 -22.09 -32.36
CA THR A 141 22.23 -22.13 -33.16
C THR A 141 21.08 -21.32 -32.56
N ALA A 142 20.20 -20.87 -33.47
CA ALA A 142 19.18 -19.84 -33.33
C ALA A 142 17.80 -20.31 -32.84
N ARG A 143 16.95 -19.30 -32.54
CA ARG A 143 15.47 -19.31 -32.41
C ARG A 143 14.93 -19.97 -31.13
N SER A 144 14.17 -19.27 -30.29
CA SER A 144 12.77 -18.92 -30.58
C SER A 144 12.31 -17.73 -29.74
N ARG A 145 11.69 -16.76 -30.41
CA ARG A 145 10.98 -15.60 -29.87
C ARG A 145 9.50 -15.94 -29.86
N ALA A 146 8.89 -16.07 -28.69
CA ALA A 146 7.51 -15.74 -28.35
C ALA A 146 7.22 -16.26 -26.94
N GLU A 147 6.35 -15.56 -26.21
CA GLU A 147 5.82 -15.91 -24.88
C GLU A 147 6.62 -15.40 -23.68
N GLU A 148 6.53 -14.09 -23.40
CA GLU A 148 6.31 -13.65 -22.02
C GLU A 148 5.77 -12.21 -21.98
N ALA A 149 4.45 -12.10 -22.02
CA ALA A 149 3.74 -10.89 -21.66
C ALA A 149 2.87 -11.19 -20.45
N GLY A 150 3.16 -10.50 -19.34
CA GLY A 150 2.13 -10.16 -18.36
C GLY A 150 1.98 -11.07 -17.15
N ARG A 151 3.08 -11.39 -16.45
CA ARG A 151 3.01 -11.71 -15.02
C ARG A 151 3.49 -10.47 -14.25
N ARG A 152 2.54 -9.62 -13.83
CA ARG A 152 2.81 -8.59 -12.83
C ARG A 152 3.15 -9.33 -11.54
N ASP A 153 4.44 -9.46 -11.29
CA ASP A 153 4.97 -9.92 -10.02
C ASP A 153 4.62 -8.85 -8.99
N THR A 154 3.57 -9.08 -8.22
CA THR A 154 3.26 -8.29 -7.03
C THR A 154 4.46 -8.40 -6.11
N GLY A 155 5.29 -7.35 -6.12
CA GLY A 155 6.59 -7.29 -5.46
C GLY A 155 6.53 -7.77 -4.02
N HIS A 156 6.83 -9.05 -3.82
CA HIS A 156 7.11 -9.61 -2.52
C HIS A 156 8.52 -9.17 -2.17
N PHE A 157 8.67 -8.01 -1.53
CA PHE A 157 9.94 -7.61 -0.96
C PHE A 157 10.29 -8.60 0.16
N PRO A 158 11.35 -9.43 0.02
CA PRO A 158 11.67 -10.42 1.02
C PRO A 158 12.17 -9.71 2.29
N ILE A 159 11.61 -10.09 3.44
CA ILE A 159 11.93 -9.52 4.75
C ILE A 159 13.44 -9.59 5.06
N GLU A 160 14.15 -10.59 4.54
CA GLU A 160 15.61 -10.70 4.67
C GLU A 160 16.35 -9.53 4.00
N GLN A 161 15.82 -9.02 2.90
CA GLN A 161 16.40 -7.88 2.18
C GLN A 161 16.13 -6.57 2.94
N LEU A 162 15.03 -6.49 3.71
CA LEU A 162 14.79 -5.41 4.66
C LEU A 162 15.78 -5.48 5.83
N LYS A 163 16.05 -6.68 6.37
CA LYS A 163 17.00 -6.88 7.48
C LYS A 163 18.40 -6.34 7.16
N ASN A 164 18.87 -6.54 5.93
CA ASN A 164 20.19 -6.10 5.47
C ASN A 164 20.30 -4.58 5.20
N MET A 165 19.17 -3.88 5.12
CA MET A 165 19.12 -2.42 4.91
C MET A 165 18.87 -1.63 6.20
N LEU A 166 18.57 -2.32 7.30
CA LEU A 166 18.28 -1.70 8.59
C LEU A 166 19.58 -1.48 9.38
N PRO A 167 19.72 -0.34 10.09
CA PRO A 167 20.75 -0.17 11.11
C PRO A 167 20.71 -1.30 12.14
N PRO A 168 21.84 -1.71 12.74
CA PRO A 168 21.91 -2.87 13.64
C PRO A 168 20.94 -2.79 14.83
N GLU A 169 20.64 -1.58 15.32
CA GLU A 169 19.66 -1.36 16.39
C GLU A 169 18.19 -1.62 15.96
N GLN A 170 17.89 -1.46 14.67
CA GLN A 170 16.56 -1.66 14.09
C GLN A 170 16.31 -3.11 13.65
N GLN A 171 17.38 -3.86 13.39
CA GLN A 171 17.29 -5.30 13.10
C GLN A 171 16.71 -6.07 14.29
N SER A 172 17.16 -5.75 15.50
CA SER A 172 16.67 -6.37 16.74
C SER A 172 15.17 -6.13 16.97
N ARG A 173 14.65 -4.95 16.60
CA ARG A 173 13.22 -4.62 16.70
C ARG A 173 12.39 -5.40 15.68
N LEU A 174 12.90 -5.56 14.45
CA LEU A 174 12.26 -6.36 13.41
C LEU A 174 12.18 -7.84 13.81
N GLU A 175 13.26 -8.41 14.35
CA GLU A 175 13.30 -9.78 14.86
C GLU A 175 12.29 -10.00 16.00
N THR A 176 12.19 -9.01 16.90
CA THR A 176 11.19 -9.04 17.98
C THR A 176 9.76 -9.04 17.42
N ALA A 177 9.48 -8.20 16.42
CA ALA A 177 8.18 -8.13 15.77
C ALA A 177 7.83 -9.43 15.02
N GLN A 178 8.80 -10.05 14.34
CA GLN A 178 8.62 -11.34 13.67
C GLN A 178 8.32 -12.47 14.67
N LEU A 179 9.04 -12.50 15.79
CA LEU A 179 8.82 -13.48 16.85
C LEU A 179 7.41 -13.34 17.45
N LEU A 180 6.97 -12.12 17.73
CA LEU A 180 5.61 -11.85 18.20
C LEU A 180 4.56 -12.33 17.18
N MET A 181 4.76 -12.05 15.89
CA MET A 181 3.84 -12.49 14.84
C MET A 181 3.77 -14.02 14.73
N GLN A 182 4.90 -14.72 14.83
CA GLN A 182 4.95 -16.19 14.84
C GLN A 182 4.27 -16.79 16.08
N THR A 183 4.49 -16.21 17.27
CA THR A 183 3.84 -16.70 18.49
C THR A 183 2.32 -16.53 18.42
N MET A 184 1.83 -15.43 17.82
CA MET A 184 0.40 -15.24 17.60
C MET A 184 -0.19 -16.24 16.60
N GLN A 185 0.54 -16.58 15.51
CA GLN A 185 0.12 -17.61 14.55
C GLN A 185 0.13 -19.02 15.15
N SER A 186 0.92 -19.27 16.20
CA SER A 186 0.97 -20.57 16.89
C SER A 186 -0.16 -20.79 17.91
N LEU A 187 -0.88 -19.72 18.28
CA LEU A 187 -1.97 -19.74 19.25
C LEU A 187 -3.37 -19.80 18.60
N SER A 188 -3.44 -19.88 17.27
CA SER A 188 -4.64 -20.14 16.46
C SER A 188 -4.64 -21.56 15.91
#